data_AF-A0A316DII9-F1
#
_entry.id   AF-A0A316DII9-F1
#
_cell.length_a   1.000
_cell.length_b   1.000
_cell.length_c   1.000
_cell.angle_alpha   90.00
_cell.angle_beta   90.00
_cell.angle_gamma   90.00
#
_symmetry.space_group_name_H-M   'P 1'
#
loop_
_entity.id
_entity.type
_entity.pdbx_description
1 polymer ?
#
loop_
_entity_poly.entity_id
_entity_poly.type
_entity_poly.pdbx_seq_one_letter_code
_entity_poly.pdbx_strand_id
1 'polypeptide(L)'
;METINTVTWNHLLQVLENIRNTPVKPNEKLFEADSLSSINPLAKQRLGTETYQKLRSIWNDASLALSYAKKNDLEQAGKQFAHAKERHNELEGEARALAEILYYPKVAYYYYKIRDFKAADEAISTTLKMDDIMQEVYFTFHGHKLHVLQNNSRTLAYRKEFDGAAKLVLSVLRYLIAPKSKPLYEGKWGKKYLDNYKTVQRLPITFEFFFFDFSMDSFRFPAFETAVIQNSKLICDSLKKVASTDPIYQMAYDWFDAKRSLYIRENVEEYIQKSTAFLNSYPARYDMFKLLLLWDMLRLTKLMNDPVKQIRLDNFLHEHYKVKLVA
;
A
#
# COMPACT_ATOMS: atom_id res chain seq x y z
N MET A 1 13.23 28.53 -24.30
CA MET A 1 12.13 28.92 -23.39
C MET A 1 11.24 27.71 -23.22
N GLU A 2 11.40 26.98 -22.12
CA GLU A 2 10.48 25.89 -21.78
C GLU A 2 9.13 26.48 -21.38
N THR A 3 8.07 26.02 -22.03
CA THR A 3 6.69 26.31 -21.64
C THR A 3 6.44 25.69 -20.28
N ILE A 4 6.51 26.51 -19.22
CA ILE A 4 6.03 26.15 -17.89
C ILE A 4 4.51 25.97 -18.02
N ASN A 5 4.06 24.74 -18.24
CA ASN A 5 2.65 24.37 -18.16
C ASN A 5 2.14 24.81 -16.79
N THR A 6 1.29 25.83 -16.79
CA THR A 6 0.80 26.44 -15.57
C THR A 6 -0.30 25.54 -15.04
N VAL A 7 0.04 24.67 -14.09
CA VAL A 7 -0.95 23.81 -13.42
C VAL A 7 -1.87 24.72 -12.61
N THR A 8 -3.13 24.83 -13.01
CA THR A 8 -4.12 25.64 -12.30
C THR A 8 -4.65 24.90 -11.07
N TRP A 9 -5.10 25.65 -10.08
CA TRP A 9 -5.69 25.11 -8.85
C TRP A 9 -6.85 24.13 -9.12
N ASN A 10 -7.73 24.48 -10.06
CA ASN A 10 -8.82 23.60 -10.47
C ASN A 10 -8.31 22.29 -11.07
N HIS A 11 -7.19 22.32 -11.79
CA HIS A 11 -6.55 21.11 -12.30
C HIS A 11 -5.98 20.26 -11.16
N LEU A 12 -5.32 20.87 -10.18
CA LEU A 12 -4.77 20.17 -9.01
C LEU A 12 -5.88 19.55 -8.13
N LEU A 13 -6.93 20.31 -7.86
CA LEU A 13 -8.14 19.83 -7.18
C LEU A 13 -8.79 18.68 -7.95
N GLN A 14 -8.95 18.83 -9.26
CA GLN A 14 -9.54 17.79 -10.09
C GLN A 14 -8.68 16.52 -10.11
N VAL A 15 -7.35 16.64 -10.16
CA VAL A 15 -6.43 15.49 -10.05
C VAL A 15 -6.56 14.83 -8.69
N LEU A 16 -6.62 15.60 -7.60
CA LEU A 16 -6.76 15.10 -6.23
C LEU A 16 -8.14 14.47 -5.98
N GLU A 17 -9.23 15.07 -6.47
CA GLU A 17 -10.58 14.51 -6.39
C GLU A 17 -10.69 13.25 -7.23
N ASN A 18 -10.12 13.24 -8.43
CA ASN A 18 -10.02 12.03 -9.24
C ASN A 18 -9.26 10.94 -8.49
N ILE A 19 -8.13 11.24 -7.85
CA ILE A 19 -7.39 10.28 -7.01
C ILE A 19 -8.28 9.75 -5.86
N ARG A 20 -8.98 10.64 -5.16
CA ARG A 20 -9.86 10.29 -4.03
C ARG A 20 -10.97 9.33 -4.46
N ASN A 21 -11.54 9.58 -5.64
CA ASN A 21 -12.70 8.87 -6.19
C ASN A 21 -12.33 7.67 -7.08
N THR A 22 -11.09 7.58 -7.58
CA THR A 22 -10.64 6.47 -8.41
C THR A 22 -10.51 5.21 -7.56
N PRO A 23 -11.19 4.10 -7.91
CA PRO A 23 -10.98 2.82 -7.25
C PRO A 23 -9.50 2.44 -7.33
N VAL A 24 -8.85 2.21 -6.19
CA VAL A 24 -7.46 1.72 -6.17
C VAL A 24 -7.44 0.39 -6.90
N LYS A 25 -6.65 0.32 -7.98
CA LYS A 25 -6.28 -0.95 -8.57
C LYS A 25 -5.31 -1.61 -7.58
N PRO A 26 -5.63 -2.78 -7.02
CA PRO A 26 -4.67 -3.50 -6.18
C PRO A 26 -3.36 -3.67 -6.95
N ASN A 27 -2.25 -3.44 -6.25
CA ASN A 27 -0.93 -3.40 -6.85
C ASN A 27 -0.41 -4.83 -7.05
N GLU A 28 -0.82 -5.45 -8.15
CA GLU A 28 -0.51 -6.85 -8.49
C GLU A 28 0.78 -7.00 -9.29
N LYS A 29 1.28 -5.93 -9.92
CA LYS A 29 2.34 -6.03 -10.93
C LYS A 29 3.66 -6.60 -10.39
N LEU A 30 3.98 -6.43 -9.11
CA LEU A 30 5.19 -7.04 -8.53
C LEU A 30 4.98 -8.44 -7.97
N PHE A 31 3.74 -8.89 -7.72
CA PHE A 31 3.53 -10.22 -7.16
C PHE A 31 3.00 -11.19 -8.20
N GLU A 32 2.04 -10.84 -9.05
CA GLU A 32 1.44 -11.82 -9.97
C GLU A 32 2.40 -12.28 -11.08
N ALA A 33 3.25 -11.39 -11.59
CA ALA A 33 4.24 -11.74 -12.62
C ALA A 33 5.46 -12.48 -12.04
N ASP A 34 5.91 -12.09 -10.84
CA ASP A 34 7.10 -12.66 -10.20
C ASP A 34 6.80 -13.92 -9.39
N SER A 35 5.65 -14.04 -8.74
CA SER A 35 5.37 -15.18 -7.85
C SER A 35 5.24 -16.48 -8.62
N LEU A 36 4.50 -16.51 -9.74
CA LEU A 36 4.44 -17.74 -10.51
C LEU A 36 5.69 -17.99 -11.33
N SER A 37 6.31 -17.00 -11.96
CA SER A 37 7.59 -17.26 -12.62
C SER A 37 8.66 -17.82 -11.66
N SER A 38 8.64 -17.42 -10.38
CA SER A 38 9.54 -17.96 -9.35
C SER A 38 9.09 -19.27 -8.69
N ILE A 39 7.78 -19.52 -8.54
CA ILE A 39 7.25 -20.76 -7.94
C ILE A 39 7.17 -21.89 -8.98
N ASN A 40 6.94 -21.57 -10.25
CA ASN A 40 6.63 -22.54 -11.31
C ASN A 40 7.67 -23.65 -11.49
N PRO A 41 8.99 -23.38 -11.50
CA PRO A 41 9.98 -24.46 -11.69
C PRO A 41 9.96 -25.46 -10.54
N LEU A 42 9.95 -24.97 -9.30
CA LEU A 42 9.96 -25.80 -8.10
C LEU A 42 8.63 -26.52 -7.88
N ALA A 43 7.51 -25.82 -8.06
CA ALA A 43 6.18 -26.42 -7.93
C ALA A 43 5.95 -27.51 -8.99
N LYS A 44 6.35 -27.27 -10.25
CA LYS A 44 6.26 -28.29 -11.31
C LYS A 44 7.11 -29.51 -10.98
N GLN A 45 8.33 -29.32 -10.45
CA GLN A 45 9.20 -30.42 -10.04
C GLN A 45 8.60 -31.25 -8.91
N ARG A 46 8.01 -30.60 -7.90
CA ARG A 46 7.51 -31.27 -6.68
C ARG A 46 6.14 -31.92 -6.86
N LEU A 47 5.25 -31.30 -7.61
CA LEU A 47 3.86 -31.76 -7.79
C LEU A 47 3.70 -32.74 -8.96
N GLY A 48 4.67 -32.78 -9.88
CA GLY A 48 4.52 -33.43 -11.17
C GLY A 48 3.67 -32.61 -12.15
N THR A 49 3.76 -32.96 -13.44
CA THR A 49 3.17 -32.17 -14.53
C THR A 49 1.65 -32.07 -14.44
N GLU A 50 0.95 -33.17 -14.16
CA GLU A 50 -0.52 -33.22 -14.17
C GLU A 50 -1.11 -32.33 -13.06
N THR A 51 -0.69 -32.55 -11.80
CA THR A 51 -1.15 -31.76 -10.65
C THR A 51 -0.82 -30.28 -10.82
N TYR A 52 0.37 -29.97 -11.33
CA TYR A 52 0.76 -28.60 -11.62
C TYR A 52 -0.12 -27.94 -12.71
N GLN A 53 -0.55 -28.70 -13.73
CA GLN A 53 -1.49 -28.18 -14.73
C GLN A 53 -2.86 -27.87 -14.12
N LYS A 54 -3.37 -28.72 -13.22
CA LYS A 54 -4.62 -28.46 -12.46
C LYS A 54 -4.49 -27.18 -11.63
N LEU A 55 -3.40 -27.02 -10.88
CA LEU A 55 -3.10 -25.80 -10.12
C LEU A 55 -3.07 -24.55 -11.02
N ARG A 56 -2.39 -24.64 -12.17
CA ARG A 56 -2.31 -23.54 -13.14
C ARG A 56 -3.69 -23.17 -13.71
N SER A 57 -4.54 -24.17 -13.96
CA SER A 57 -5.91 -23.93 -14.42
C SER A 57 -6.72 -23.14 -13.39
N ILE A 58 -6.69 -23.56 -12.12
CA ILE A 58 -7.37 -22.86 -11.01
C ILE A 58 -6.88 -21.42 -10.90
N TRP A 59 -5.57 -21.19 -11.00
CA TRP A 59 -5.02 -19.84 -10.96
C TRP A 59 -5.50 -18.98 -12.15
N ASN A 60 -5.51 -19.52 -13.37
CA ASN A 60 -6.00 -18.79 -14.53
C ASN A 60 -7.48 -18.41 -14.36
N ASP A 61 -8.30 -19.35 -13.88
CA ASP A 61 -9.72 -19.12 -13.60
C ASP A 61 -9.91 -18.01 -12.56
N ALA A 62 -9.17 -18.06 -11.45
CA ALA A 62 -9.23 -17.05 -10.40
C ALA A 62 -8.73 -15.66 -10.88
N SER A 63 -7.74 -15.63 -11.77
CA SER A 63 -7.24 -14.38 -12.36
C SER A 63 -8.24 -13.76 -13.34
N LEU A 64 -8.96 -14.60 -14.10
CA LEU A 64 -10.07 -14.15 -14.93
C LEU A 64 -11.21 -13.59 -14.05
N ALA A 65 -11.56 -14.27 -12.97
CA ALA A 65 -12.57 -13.81 -12.01
C ALA A 65 -12.21 -12.43 -11.42
N LEU A 66 -10.94 -12.25 -11.03
CA LEU A 66 -10.41 -10.98 -10.55
C LEU A 66 -10.50 -9.87 -11.61
N SER A 67 -10.22 -10.19 -12.88
CA SER A 67 -10.37 -9.25 -13.99
C SER A 67 -11.81 -8.74 -14.13
N TYR A 68 -12.80 -9.63 -13.99
CA TYR A 68 -14.22 -9.25 -13.94
C TYR A 68 -14.52 -8.36 -12.72
N ALA A 69 -14.07 -8.74 -11.53
CA ALA A 69 -14.29 -7.97 -10.30
C ALA A 69 -13.71 -6.55 -10.39
N LYS A 70 -12.53 -6.39 -11.03
CA LYS A 70 -11.91 -5.08 -11.29
C LYS A 70 -12.69 -4.20 -12.25
N LYS A 71 -13.32 -4.80 -13.25
CA LYS A 71 -14.24 -4.12 -14.18
C LYS A 71 -15.63 -3.89 -13.57
N ASN A 72 -15.81 -4.23 -12.29
CA ASN A 72 -17.06 -4.13 -11.56
C ASN A 72 -18.17 -5.04 -12.12
N ASP A 73 -17.81 -6.08 -12.88
CA ASP A 73 -18.70 -7.16 -13.32
C ASP A 73 -18.71 -8.24 -12.23
N LEU A 74 -19.45 -7.96 -11.16
CA LEU A 74 -19.46 -8.77 -9.95
C LEU A 74 -20.22 -10.09 -10.11
N GLU A 75 -21.16 -10.15 -11.05
CA GLU A 75 -21.89 -11.38 -11.37
C GLU A 75 -20.97 -12.40 -12.04
N GLN A 76 -20.25 -11.99 -13.11
CA GLN A 76 -19.31 -12.88 -13.78
C GLN A 76 -18.12 -13.24 -12.89
N ALA A 77 -17.64 -12.29 -12.07
CA ALA A 77 -16.63 -12.58 -11.07
C ALA A 77 -17.07 -13.71 -10.12
N GLY A 78 -18.29 -13.62 -9.58
CA GLY A 78 -18.84 -14.65 -8.68
C GLY A 78 -18.94 -16.03 -9.33
N LYS A 79 -19.49 -16.10 -10.56
CA LYS A 79 -19.57 -17.36 -11.34
C LYS A 79 -18.18 -17.97 -11.55
N GLN A 80 -17.21 -17.17 -11.96
CA GLN A 80 -15.86 -17.65 -12.24
C GLN A 80 -15.12 -18.08 -10.97
N PHE A 81 -15.31 -17.38 -9.83
CA PHE A 81 -14.75 -17.81 -8.55
C PHE A 81 -15.36 -19.12 -8.03
N ALA A 82 -16.66 -19.34 -8.26
CA ALA A 82 -17.33 -20.60 -7.91
C ALA A 82 -16.76 -21.77 -8.72
N HIS A 83 -16.61 -21.60 -10.03
CA HIS A 83 -16.00 -22.60 -10.91
C HIS A 83 -14.55 -22.93 -10.52
N ALA A 84 -13.73 -21.91 -10.19
CA ALA A 84 -12.38 -22.14 -9.68
C ALA A 84 -12.37 -22.89 -8.33
N LYS A 85 -13.39 -22.66 -7.48
CA LYS A 85 -13.54 -23.35 -6.17
C LYS A 85 -13.84 -24.83 -6.31
N GLU A 86 -14.65 -25.21 -7.29
CA GLU A 86 -14.98 -26.63 -7.54
C GLU A 86 -13.71 -27.42 -7.84
N ARG A 87 -12.88 -26.92 -8.76
CA ARG A 87 -11.59 -27.51 -9.14
C ARG A 87 -10.57 -27.47 -8.01
N HIS A 88 -10.58 -26.40 -7.20
CA HIS A 88 -9.74 -26.30 -6.02
C HIS A 88 -9.95 -27.47 -5.05
N ASN A 89 -11.18 -27.96 -4.91
CA ASN A 89 -11.49 -29.06 -4.00
C ASN A 89 -10.96 -30.42 -4.48
N GLU A 90 -10.51 -30.53 -5.73
CA GLU A 90 -9.89 -31.74 -6.30
C GLU A 90 -8.40 -31.86 -5.93
N LEU A 91 -7.79 -30.79 -5.40
CA LEU A 91 -6.39 -30.79 -5.00
C LEU A 91 -6.22 -31.22 -3.54
N GLU A 92 -5.09 -31.88 -3.27
CA GLU A 92 -4.69 -32.31 -1.93
C GLU A 92 -3.27 -31.85 -1.58
N GLY A 93 -2.93 -31.91 -0.29
CA GLY A 93 -1.59 -31.66 0.23
C GLY A 93 -0.98 -30.33 -0.22
N GLU A 94 0.25 -30.39 -0.73
CA GLU A 94 1.01 -29.22 -1.16
C GLU A 94 0.31 -28.45 -2.30
N ALA A 95 -0.32 -29.15 -3.24
CA ALA A 95 -1.02 -28.52 -4.35
C ALA A 95 -2.22 -27.71 -3.88
N ARG A 96 -2.97 -28.24 -2.91
CA ARG A 96 -4.09 -27.52 -2.29
C ARG A 96 -3.59 -26.27 -1.56
N ALA A 97 -2.54 -26.38 -0.75
CA ALA A 97 -1.98 -25.22 -0.04
C ALA A 97 -1.54 -24.11 -1.02
N LEU A 98 -0.88 -24.48 -2.12
CA LEU A 98 -0.51 -23.53 -3.18
C LEU A 98 -1.74 -22.91 -3.85
N ALA A 99 -2.78 -23.70 -4.11
CA ALA A 99 -4.02 -23.20 -4.68
C ALA A 99 -4.70 -22.20 -3.74
N GLU A 100 -4.78 -22.49 -2.44
CA GLU A 100 -5.33 -21.59 -1.41
C GLU A 100 -4.60 -20.24 -1.38
N ILE A 101 -3.27 -20.26 -1.44
CA ILE A 101 -2.44 -19.04 -1.49
C ILE A 101 -2.74 -18.21 -2.75
N LEU A 102 -2.92 -18.85 -3.91
CA LEU A 102 -3.12 -18.16 -5.19
C LEU A 102 -4.58 -17.72 -5.43
N TYR A 103 -5.54 -18.42 -4.82
CA TYR A 103 -6.98 -18.24 -4.99
C TYR A 103 -7.56 -17.22 -4.00
N TYR A 104 -7.34 -17.41 -2.69
CA TYR A 104 -8.06 -16.65 -1.67
C TYR A 104 -7.77 -15.15 -1.64
N PRO A 105 -6.58 -14.62 -1.97
CA PRO A 105 -6.39 -13.16 -2.06
C PRO A 105 -7.30 -12.52 -3.10
N LYS A 106 -7.58 -13.23 -4.20
CA LYS A 106 -8.46 -12.75 -5.28
C LYS A 106 -9.92 -12.80 -4.86
N VAL A 107 -10.30 -13.84 -4.13
CA VAL A 107 -11.62 -13.97 -3.50
C VAL A 107 -11.83 -12.89 -2.45
N ALA A 108 -10.82 -12.60 -1.63
CA ALA A 108 -10.88 -11.52 -0.64
C ALA A 108 -11.16 -10.17 -1.31
N TYR A 109 -10.53 -9.89 -2.46
CA TYR A 109 -10.81 -8.69 -3.24
C TYR A 109 -12.27 -8.64 -3.74
N TYR A 110 -12.81 -9.76 -4.22
CA TYR A 110 -14.23 -9.84 -4.61
C TYR A 110 -15.17 -9.55 -3.43
N TYR A 111 -14.95 -10.20 -2.29
CA TYR A 111 -15.75 -9.98 -1.09
C TYR A 111 -15.66 -8.54 -0.57
N TYR A 112 -14.45 -7.97 -0.59
CA TYR A 112 -14.22 -6.56 -0.32
C TYR A 112 -15.04 -5.65 -1.26
N LYS A 113 -15.12 -5.96 -2.56
CA LYS A 113 -15.87 -5.18 -3.55
C LYS A 113 -17.38 -5.21 -3.31
N ILE A 114 -17.93 -6.35 -2.87
CA ILE A 114 -19.35 -6.49 -2.52
C ILE A 114 -19.66 -6.09 -1.07
N ARG A 115 -18.67 -5.57 -0.33
CA ARG A 115 -18.77 -5.18 1.09
C ARG A 115 -19.05 -6.33 2.08
N ASP A 116 -18.79 -7.57 1.68
CA ASP A 116 -18.76 -8.71 2.60
C ASP A 116 -17.39 -8.79 3.27
N PHE A 117 -17.16 -7.93 4.25
CA PHE A 117 -15.86 -7.85 4.90
C PHE A 117 -15.52 -9.07 5.75
N LYS A 118 -16.53 -9.78 6.26
CA LYS A 118 -16.31 -11.01 7.03
C LYS A 118 -15.70 -12.09 6.14
N ALA A 119 -16.30 -12.32 4.96
CA ALA A 119 -15.77 -13.30 4.01
C ALA A 119 -14.40 -12.86 3.44
N ALA A 120 -14.17 -11.55 3.29
CA ALA A 120 -12.85 -11.03 2.92
C ALA A 120 -11.77 -11.35 3.97
N ASP A 121 -12.07 -11.16 5.26
CA ASP A 121 -11.16 -11.47 6.36
C ASP A 121 -10.87 -12.97 6.46
N GLU A 122 -11.89 -13.82 6.31
CA GLU A 122 -11.73 -15.29 6.33
C GLU A 122 -10.79 -15.76 5.21
N ALA A 123 -10.95 -15.19 4.00
CA ALA A 123 -10.06 -15.47 2.87
C ALA A 123 -8.63 -14.98 3.14
N ILE A 124 -8.45 -13.75 3.63
CA ILE A 124 -7.14 -13.19 4.01
C ILE A 124 -6.45 -14.06 5.07
N SER A 125 -7.16 -14.42 6.14
CA SER A 125 -6.64 -15.24 7.23
C SER A 125 -6.20 -16.62 6.73
N THR A 126 -6.99 -17.23 5.85
CA THR A 126 -6.65 -18.51 5.23
C THR A 126 -5.35 -18.40 4.43
N THR A 127 -5.20 -17.37 3.59
CA THR A 127 -3.96 -17.16 2.84
C THR A 127 -2.77 -16.93 3.75
N LEU A 128 -2.89 -16.07 4.76
CA LEU A 128 -1.78 -15.75 5.67
C LEU A 128 -1.29 -16.98 6.45
N LYS A 129 -2.22 -17.89 6.83
CA LYS A 129 -1.88 -19.17 7.45
C LYS A 129 -1.09 -20.06 6.49
N MET A 130 -1.51 -20.15 5.23
CA MET A 130 -0.83 -20.98 4.22
C MET A 130 0.52 -20.39 3.81
N ASP A 131 0.63 -19.07 3.65
CA ASP A 131 1.92 -18.40 3.44
C ASP A 131 2.90 -18.75 4.57
N ASP A 132 2.43 -18.80 5.82
CA ASP A 132 3.28 -19.10 6.97
C ASP A 132 3.85 -20.53 6.98
N ILE A 133 3.04 -21.47 6.50
CA ILE A 133 3.41 -22.87 6.32
C ILE A 133 4.39 -23.00 5.14
N MET A 134 4.03 -22.40 4.00
CA MET A 134 4.70 -22.63 2.73
C MET A 134 5.97 -21.80 2.53
N GLN A 135 6.15 -20.68 3.24
CA GLN A 135 7.31 -19.79 3.05
C GLN A 135 8.68 -20.41 3.40
N GLU A 136 8.72 -21.53 4.13
CA GLU A 136 9.98 -22.27 4.35
C GLU A 136 10.44 -23.03 3.10
N VAL A 137 9.49 -23.40 2.23
CA VAL A 137 9.75 -24.11 0.96
C VAL A 137 9.83 -23.12 -0.19
N TYR A 138 8.92 -22.13 -0.20
CA TYR A 138 8.78 -21.12 -1.23
C TYR A 138 8.96 -19.73 -0.63
N PHE A 139 10.20 -19.24 -0.57
CA PHE A 139 10.54 -17.96 0.08
C PHE A 139 9.79 -16.75 -0.48
N THR A 140 9.29 -16.84 -1.71
CA THR A 140 8.47 -15.81 -2.36
C THR A 140 7.16 -15.54 -1.62
N PHE A 141 6.63 -16.53 -0.88
CA PHE A 141 5.45 -16.34 -0.04
C PHE A 141 5.67 -15.42 1.15
N HIS A 142 6.92 -15.14 1.54
CA HIS A 142 7.16 -14.09 2.50
C HIS A 142 6.77 -12.70 1.95
N GLY A 143 7.12 -12.44 0.69
CA GLY A 143 6.68 -11.24 -0.03
C GLY A 143 5.16 -11.21 -0.22
N HIS A 144 4.57 -12.36 -0.51
CA HIS A 144 3.11 -12.49 -0.61
C HIS A 144 2.41 -12.09 0.68
N LYS A 145 2.87 -12.65 1.80
CA LYS A 145 2.34 -12.40 3.13
C LYS A 145 2.30 -10.91 3.43
N LEU A 146 3.36 -10.18 3.08
CA LEU A 146 3.41 -8.72 3.22
C LEU A 146 2.29 -8.06 2.39
N HIS A 147 2.13 -8.43 1.12
CA HIS A 147 1.11 -7.84 0.24
C HIS A 147 -0.32 -8.14 0.73
N VAL A 148 -0.55 -9.33 1.27
CA VAL A 148 -1.83 -9.72 1.86
C VAL A 148 -2.13 -8.87 3.10
N LEU A 149 -1.14 -8.62 3.97
CA LEU A 149 -1.31 -7.69 5.09
C LEU A 149 -1.61 -6.25 4.66
N GLN A 150 -1.07 -5.81 3.53
CA GLN A 150 -1.39 -4.51 2.95
C GLN A 150 -2.85 -4.42 2.47
N ASN A 151 -3.37 -5.50 1.86
CA ASN A 151 -4.77 -5.57 1.49
C ASN A 151 -5.70 -5.67 2.71
N ASN A 152 -5.21 -6.29 3.79
CA ASN A 152 -5.93 -6.31 5.06
C ASN A 152 -6.05 -4.90 5.67
N SER A 153 -4.95 -4.12 5.71
CA SER A 153 -5.03 -2.74 6.24
C SER A 153 -6.01 -1.87 5.45
N ARG A 154 -6.11 -2.04 4.13
CA ARG A 154 -7.15 -1.42 3.30
C ARG A 154 -8.54 -1.84 3.71
N THR A 155 -8.77 -3.14 3.86
CA THR A 155 -10.08 -3.68 4.27
C THR A 155 -10.53 -3.07 5.60
N LEU A 156 -9.63 -3.00 6.58
CA LEU A 156 -9.85 -2.32 7.86
C LEU A 156 -10.17 -0.83 7.69
N ALA A 157 -9.43 -0.10 6.85
CA ALA A 157 -9.69 1.32 6.59
C ALA A 157 -11.07 1.55 5.96
N TYR A 158 -11.50 0.69 5.02
CA TYR A 158 -12.83 0.77 4.43
C TYR A 158 -13.98 0.42 5.39
N ARG A 159 -13.70 -0.36 6.43
CA ARG A 159 -14.60 -0.60 7.58
C ARG A 159 -14.59 0.53 8.60
N LYS A 160 -13.76 1.57 8.39
CA LYS A 160 -13.50 2.68 9.32
C LYS A 160 -12.79 2.26 10.62
N GLU A 161 -12.14 1.11 10.61
CA GLU A 161 -11.29 0.63 11.71
C GLU A 161 -9.87 1.23 11.58
N PHE A 162 -9.80 2.56 11.60
CA PHE A 162 -8.62 3.31 11.19
C PHE A 162 -7.39 3.07 12.07
N ASP A 163 -7.56 2.95 13.38
CA ASP A 163 -6.44 2.69 14.31
C ASP A 163 -5.82 1.30 14.07
N GLY A 164 -6.66 0.28 13.87
CA GLY A 164 -6.22 -1.07 13.53
C GLY A 164 -5.47 -1.11 12.19
N ALA A 165 -6.03 -0.45 11.16
CA ALA A 165 -5.39 -0.29 9.87
C ALA A 165 -4.02 0.41 9.99
N ALA A 166 -3.95 1.48 10.79
CA ALA A 166 -2.76 2.32 10.94
C ALA A 166 -1.63 1.54 11.64
N LYS A 167 -1.97 0.86 12.73
CA LYS A 167 -1.05 -0.01 13.46
C LYS A 167 -0.51 -1.12 12.57
N LEU A 168 -1.38 -1.77 11.79
CA LEU A 168 -0.95 -2.83 10.87
C LEU A 168 0.05 -2.30 9.83
N VAL A 169 -0.29 -1.23 9.10
CA VAL A 169 0.59 -0.72 8.03
C VAL A 169 1.93 -0.22 8.57
N LEU A 170 1.92 0.50 9.70
CA LEU A 170 3.15 0.99 10.34
C LEU A 170 4.02 -0.16 10.85
N SER A 171 3.41 -1.23 11.36
CA SER A 171 4.15 -2.42 11.80
C SER A 171 4.84 -3.14 10.63
N VAL A 172 4.20 -3.19 9.46
CA VAL A 172 4.77 -3.76 8.23
C VAL A 172 5.90 -2.89 7.69
N LEU A 173 5.69 -1.57 7.56
CA LEU A 173 6.75 -0.64 7.14
C LEU A 173 7.96 -0.71 8.07
N ARG A 174 7.72 -0.79 9.39
CA ARG A 174 8.80 -0.92 10.38
C ARG A 174 9.57 -2.22 10.22
N TYR A 175 8.90 -3.32 9.93
CA TYR A 175 9.54 -4.60 9.65
C TYR A 175 10.45 -4.55 8.42
N LEU A 176 10.01 -3.88 7.35
CA LEU A 176 10.80 -3.70 6.12
C LEU A 176 12.09 -2.90 6.36
N ILE A 177 12.04 -1.89 7.24
CA ILE A 177 13.20 -1.07 7.62
C ILE A 177 14.09 -1.78 8.64
N ALA A 178 13.48 -2.37 9.67
CA ALA A 178 14.13 -2.94 10.83
C ALA A 178 13.61 -4.37 11.07
N PRO A 179 14.16 -5.39 10.40
CA PRO A 179 13.69 -6.79 10.44
C PRO A 179 13.64 -7.48 11.81
N LYS A 180 14.12 -6.82 12.87
CA LYS A 180 14.01 -7.27 14.26
C LYS A 180 12.60 -7.03 14.83
N SER A 181 11.85 -6.06 14.32
CA SER A 181 10.46 -5.83 14.73
C SER A 181 9.52 -6.73 13.94
N LYS A 182 8.69 -7.52 14.62
CA LYS A 182 7.64 -8.30 13.95
C LYS A 182 6.43 -7.41 13.65
N PRO A 183 5.76 -7.56 12.50
CA PRO A 183 4.44 -6.97 12.27
C PRO A 183 3.45 -7.37 13.35
N LEU A 184 2.37 -6.60 13.51
CA LEU A 184 1.24 -6.90 14.41
C LEU A 184 0.34 -8.00 13.81
N TYR A 185 0.95 -9.12 13.46
CA TYR A 185 0.29 -10.30 12.93
C TYR A 185 1.12 -11.54 13.30
N GLU A 186 0.48 -12.64 13.64
CA GLU A 186 1.17 -13.85 14.08
C GLU A 186 1.90 -14.60 12.94
N GLY A 187 2.67 -15.61 13.33
CA GLY A 187 3.43 -16.46 12.42
C GLY A 187 4.92 -16.14 12.37
N LYS A 188 5.59 -16.70 11.36
CA LYS A 188 7.03 -16.61 11.20
C LYS A 188 7.42 -15.32 10.50
N TRP A 189 8.33 -14.62 11.16
CA TRP A 189 8.88 -13.32 10.78
C TRP A 189 10.35 -13.26 11.15
N GLY A 190 11.10 -12.40 10.47
CA GLY A 190 12.46 -12.09 10.85
C GLY A 190 13.39 -11.92 9.66
N LYS A 191 14.60 -11.44 9.97
CA LYS A 191 15.62 -11.10 8.99
C LYS A 191 15.89 -12.22 7.98
N LYS A 192 15.89 -13.50 8.38
CA LYS A 192 16.13 -14.63 7.47
C LYS A 192 15.14 -14.70 6.30
N TYR A 193 13.87 -14.39 6.52
CA TYR A 193 12.85 -14.45 5.46
C TYR A 193 12.98 -13.26 4.51
N LEU A 194 13.34 -12.09 5.04
CA LEU A 194 13.65 -10.92 4.20
C LEU A 194 14.96 -11.11 3.44
N ASP A 195 15.98 -11.71 4.03
CA ASP A 195 17.26 -11.97 3.37
C ASP A 195 17.11 -12.99 2.23
N ASN A 196 16.27 -14.01 2.39
CA ASN A 196 15.93 -14.94 1.31
C ASN A 196 15.09 -14.30 0.21
N TYR A 197 14.35 -13.23 0.53
CA TYR A 197 13.66 -12.38 -0.44
C TYR A 197 14.62 -11.37 -1.13
N LYS A 198 15.78 -11.05 -0.52
CA LYS A 198 16.75 -10.03 -0.98
C LYS A 198 17.70 -10.47 -2.10
N THR A 199 17.61 -11.68 -2.64
CA THR A 199 18.47 -12.08 -3.78
C THR A 199 18.23 -11.26 -5.05
N VAL A 200 17.24 -10.37 -5.04
CA VAL A 200 17.10 -9.24 -5.98
C VAL A 200 16.84 -7.98 -5.14
N GLN A 201 17.31 -6.80 -5.57
CA GLN A 201 17.27 -5.46 -4.93
C GLN A 201 15.87 -4.93 -4.53
N ARG A 202 15.02 -5.74 -3.91
CA ARG A 202 13.57 -5.54 -3.82
C ARG A 202 13.09 -4.88 -2.54
N LEU A 203 13.84 -4.86 -1.43
CA LEU A 203 13.29 -4.33 -0.17
C LEU A 203 12.96 -2.82 -0.21
N PRO A 204 13.86 -1.91 -0.65
CA PRO A 204 13.50 -0.50 -0.80
C PRO A 204 12.34 -0.31 -1.78
N ILE A 205 12.28 -1.13 -2.83
CA ILE A 205 11.19 -1.13 -3.82
C ILE A 205 9.87 -1.57 -3.18
N THR A 206 9.84 -2.68 -2.44
CA THR A 206 8.68 -3.16 -1.70
C THR A 206 8.25 -2.11 -0.67
N PHE A 207 9.20 -1.52 0.05
CA PHE A 207 8.91 -0.42 0.96
C PHE A 207 8.27 0.77 0.22
N GLU A 208 8.84 1.21 -0.90
CA GLU A 208 8.29 2.30 -1.71
C GLU A 208 6.86 2.02 -2.16
N PHE A 209 6.57 0.81 -2.62
CA PHE A 209 5.21 0.42 -3.01
C PHE A 209 4.22 0.46 -1.85
N PHE A 210 4.62 -0.07 -0.69
CA PHE A 210 3.78 -0.02 0.51
C PHE A 210 3.59 1.41 0.98
N PHE A 211 4.67 2.20 0.94
CA PHE A 211 4.72 3.60 1.34
C PHE A 211 3.81 4.47 0.43
N PHE A 212 3.87 4.25 -0.88
CA PHE A 212 2.99 4.93 -1.82
C PHE A 212 1.52 4.58 -1.55
N ASP A 213 1.21 3.30 -1.46
CA ASP A 213 -0.15 2.81 -1.31
C ASP A 213 -0.81 3.27 0.00
N PHE A 214 -0.13 3.24 1.15
CA PHE A 214 -0.73 3.75 2.38
C PHE A 214 -0.94 5.26 2.33
N SER A 215 -0.08 6.01 1.62
CA SER A 215 -0.22 7.46 1.50
C SER A 215 -1.46 7.82 0.70
N MET A 216 -1.77 7.03 -0.33
CA MET A 216 -3.02 7.13 -1.09
C MET A 216 -4.25 6.85 -0.22
N ASP A 217 -4.19 5.81 0.60
CA ASP A 217 -5.29 5.49 1.53
C ASP A 217 -5.44 6.57 2.62
N SER A 218 -4.32 7.14 3.10
CA SER A 218 -4.30 8.25 4.06
C SER A 218 -4.99 9.49 3.48
N PHE A 219 -4.67 9.83 2.23
CA PHE A 219 -5.33 10.92 1.52
C PHE A 219 -6.84 10.69 1.33
N ARG A 220 -7.24 9.45 1.01
CA ARG A 220 -8.66 9.10 0.84
C ARG A 220 -9.45 9.19 2.15
N PHE A 221 -8.84 8.80 3.25
CA PHE A 221 -9.47 8.71 4.57
C PHE A 221 -8.72 9.60 5.59
N PRO A 222 -9.12 10.87 5.78
CA PRO A 222 -8.43 11.78 6.70
C PRO A 222 -8.31 11.27 8.16
N ALA A 223 -9.29 10.49 8.62
CA ALA A 223 -9.24 9.85 9.93
C ALA A 223 -8.18 8.72 10.00
N PHE A 224 -7.93 8.03 8.88
CA PHE A 224 -6.83 7.08 8.75
C PHE A 224 -5.48 7.79 8.78
N GLU A 225 -5.32 8.88 8.02
CA GLU A 225 -4.11 9.71 8.06
C GLU A 225 -3.80 10.16 9.48
N THR A 226 -4.80 10.70 10.19
CA THR A 226 -4.66 11.12 11.59
C THR A 226 -4.15 9.97 12.47
N ALA A 227 -4.79 8.79 12.38
CA ALA A 227 -4.38 7.62 13.15
C ALA A 227 -2.96 7.16 12.81
N VAL A 228 -2.57 7.19 11.53
CA VAL A 228 -1.20 6.88 11.07
C VAL A 228 -0.20 7.85 11.68
N ILE A 229 -0.44 9.16 11.59
CA ILE A 229 0.52 10.15 12.09
C ILE A 229 0.64 10.09 13.61
N GLN A 230 -0.45 9.84 14.35
CA GLN A 230 -0.45 9.64 15.80
C GLN A 230 0.38 8.41 16.23
N ASN A 231 0.35 7.34 15.44
CA ASN A 231 1.10 6.12 15.71
C ASN A 231 2.51 6.10 15.07
N SER A 232 2.92 7.17 14.36
CA SER A 232 4.13 7.16 13.51
C SER A 232 5.47 7.32 14.25
N LYS A 233 5.47 7.54 15.58
CA LYS A 233 6.71 7.79 16.34
C LYS A 233 7.77 6.70 16.11
N LEU A 234 7.39 5.43 16.26
CA LEU A 234 8.32 4.32 16.12
C LEU A 234 8.84 4.14 14.68
N ILE A 235 8.01 4.41 13.67
CA ILE A 235 8.47 4.34 12.28
C ILE A 235 9.45 5.47 11.97
N CYS A 236 9.22 6.68 12.49
CA CYS A 236 10.13 7.81 12.33
C CYS A 236 11.49 7.52 12.96
N ASP A 237 11.50 6.97 14.18
CA ASP A 237 12.73 6.62 14.89
C ASP A 237 13.52 5.52 14.14
N SER A 238 12.81 4.57 13.52
CA SER A 238 13.40 3.55 12.65
C SER A 238 13.96 4.16 11.36
N LEU A 239 13.18 5.00 10.67
CA LEU A 239 13.57 5.66 9.43
C LEU A 239 14.79 6.55 9.64
N LYS A 240 14.83 7.37 10.69
CA LYS A 240 15.97 8.25 11.01
C LYS A 240 17.30 7.49 11.10
N LYS A 241 17.29 6.24 11.56
CA LYS A 241 18.49 5.41 11.68
C LYS A 241 19.00 4.87 10.35
N VAL A 242 18.12 4.73 9.35
CA VAL A 242 18.44 4.13 8.04
C VAL A 242 18.33 5.14 6.89
N ALA A 243 17.97 6.39 7.17
CA ALA A 243 17.65 7.38 6.14
C ALA A 243 18.80 7.60 5.16
N SER A 244 20.05 7.56 5.64
CA SER A 244 21.25 7.67 4.81
C SER A 244 21.56 6.45 3.92
N THR A 245 20.83 5.34 4.07
CA THR A 245 21.11 4.09 3.35
C THR A 245 20.39 3.99 2.00
N ASP A 246 19.26 4.68 1.84
CA ASP A 246 18.51 4.71 0.59
C ASP A 246 17.66 6.01 0.51
N PRO A 247 17.64 6.73 -0.63
CA PRO A 247 16.82 7.92 -0.82
C PRO A 247 15.34 7.74 -0.48
N ILE A 248 14.77 6.53 -0.62
CA ILE A 248 13.36 6.31 -0.26
C ILE A 248 13.12 6.44 1.25
N TYR A 249 14.06 5.99 2.08
CA TYR A 249 13.92 6.06 3.53
C TYR A 249 14.09 7.50 4.04
N GLN A 250 15.01 8.26 3.46
CA GLN A 250 15.14 9.69 3.74
C GLN A 250 13.87 10.45 3.36
N MET A 251 13.31 10.16 2.17
CA MET A 251 12.05 10.74 1.71
C MET A 251 10.90 10.42 2.67
N ALA A 252 10.72 9.15 3.03
CA ALA A 252 9.68 8.74 3.95
C ALA A 252 9.84 9.38 5.35
N TYR A 253 11.08 9.53 5.83
CA TYR A 253 11.37 10.21 7.10
C TYR A 253 10.94 11.68 7.05
N ASP A 254 11.39 12.43 6.04
CA ASP A 254 11.11 13.86 5.92
C ASP A 254 9.60 14.11 5.74
N TRP A 255 8.92 13.24 4.98
CA TRP A 255 7.47 13.31 4.82
C TRP A 255 6.73 13.10 6.15
N PHE A 256 7.09 12.06 6.92
CA PHE A 256 6.50 11.82 8.23
C PHE A 256 6.82 12.95 9.22
N ASP A 257 8.06 13.45 9.24
CA ASP A 257 8.46 14.50 10.18
C ASP A 257 7.77 15.83 9.86
N ALA A 258 7.55 16.15 8.58
CA ALA A 258 6.68 17.25 8.17
C ALA A 258 5.26 17.04 8.71
N LYS A 259 4.58 15.93 8.35
CA LYS A 259 3.21 15.65 8.79
C LYS A 259 3.08 15.67 10.32
N ARG A 260 4.05 15.14 11.07
CA ARG A 260 4.04 15.17 12.55
C ARG A 260 4.12 16.59 13.13
N SER A 261 4.85 17.51 12.49
CA SER A 261 4.85 18.91 12.91
C SER A 261 3.45 19.52 12.88
N LEU A 262 2.64 19.14 11.88
CA LEU A 262 1.26 19.57 11.78
C LEU A 262 0.33 18.85 12.77
N TYR A 263 0.26 17.52 12.73
CA TYR A 263 -0.78 16.76 13.44
C TYR A 263 -0.48 16.47 14.92
N ILE A 264 0.78 16.57 15.35
CA ILE A 264 1.20 16.18 16.71
C ILE A 264 1.79 17.36 17.48
N ARG A 265 2.65 18.14 16.82
CA ARG A 265 3.28 19.31 17.46
C ARG A 265 2.43 20.57 17.31
N GLU A 266 1.40 20.51 16.46
CA GLU A 266 0.53 21.64 16.12
C GLU A 266 1.31 22.90 15.70
N ASN A 267 2.50 22.69 15.11
CA ASN A 267 3.43 23.74 14.72
C ASN A 267 3.35 23.95 13.20
N VAL A 268 2.46 24.85 12.80
CA VAL A 268 2.21 25.21 11.40
C VAL A 268 3.45 25.80 10.72
N GLU A 269 4.25 26.59 11.42
CA GLU A 269 5.46 27.19 10.84
C GLU A 269 6.52 26.13 10.53
N GLU A 270 6.77 25.22 11.46
CA GLU A 270 7.68 24.10 11.24
C GLU A 270 7.16 23.19 10.11
N TYR A 271 5.84 22.96 10.04
CA TYR A 271 5.24 22.21 8.94
C TYR A 271 5.50 22.85 7.58
N ILE A 272 5.29 24.18 7.46
CA ILE A 272 5.52 24.92 6.22
C ILE A 272 6.99 24.82 5.83
N GLN A 273 7.92 25.10 6.75
CA GLN A 273 9.36 25.05 6.48
C GLN A 273 9.81 23.67 5.98
N LYS A 274 9.39 22.59 6.66
CA LYS A 274 9.76 21.22 6.28
C LYS A 274 9.16 20.80 4.95
N SER A 275 7.91 21.16 4.70
CA SER A 275 7.24 20.87 3.44
C SER A 275 7.91 21.62 2.28
N THR A 276 8.29 22.88 2.47
CA THR A 276 9.07 23.64 1.48
C THR A 276 10.41 22.98 1.18
N ALA A 277 11.15 22.57 2.20
CA ALA A 277 12.39 21.82 2.02
C ALA A 277 12.14 20.53 1.23
N PHE A 278 11.13 19.74 1.61
CA PHE A 278 10.76 18.52 0.91
C PHE A 278 10.46 18.76 -0.58
N LEU A 279 9.67 19.79 -0.89
CA LEU A 279 9.28 20.11 -2.27
C LEU A 279 10.49 20.45 -3.15
N ASN A 280 11.50 21.13 -2.58
CA ASN A 280 12.71 21.52 -3.28
C ASN A 280 13.77 20.40 -3.39
N SER A 281 13.79 19.47 -2.43
CA SER A 281 14.84 18.45 -2.34
C SER A 281 14.54 17.18 -3.14
N TYR A 282 13.27 16.86 -3.39
CA TYR A 282 12.87 15.56 -3.95
C TYR A 282 12.49 15.61 -5.45
N PRO A 283 12.92 14.63 -6.28
CA PRO A 283 12.62 14.61 -7.72
C PRO A 283 11.14 14.29 -8.03
N ALA A 284 10.76 14.47 -9.31
CA ALA A 284 9.40 14.33 -9.82
C ALA A 284 8.72 12.98 -9.52
N ARG A 285 9.50 11.89 -9.38
CA ARG A 285 8.93 10.57 -9.01
C ARG A 285 8.19 10.57 -7.67
N TYR A 286 8.43 11.56 -6.80
CA TYR A 286 7.78 11.72 -5.50
C TYR A 286 6.70 12.79 -5.49
N ASP A 287 6.23 13.25 -6.66
CA ASP A 287 5.26 14.35 -6.75
C ASP A 287 3.93 14.03 -6.06
N MET A 288 3.53 12.76 -5.95
CA MET A 288 2.36 12.40 -5.15
C MET A 288 2.52 12.86 -3.68
N PHE A 289 3.66 12.59 -3.05
CA PHE A 289 3.90 12.98 -1.66
C PHE A 289 3.95 14.51 -1.50
N LYS A 290 4.50 15.20 -2.49
CA LYS A 290 4.48 16.67 -2.58
C LYS A 290 3.06 17.21 -2.64
N LEU A 291 2.21 16.63 -3.49
CA LEU A 291 0.80 16.99 -3.60
C LEU A 291 0.06 16.81 -2.27
N LEU A 292 0.35 15.74 -1.53
CA LEU A 292 -0.25 15.50 -0.21
C LEU A 292 0.18 16.51 0.87
N LEU A 293 1.40 17.05 0.79
CA LEU A 293 1.86 18.11 1.68
C LEU A 293 1.24 19.47 1.31
N LEU A 294 1.23 19.79 0.01
CA LEU A 294 0.58 20.98 -0.52
C LEU A 294 -0.91 21.00 -0.17
N TRP A 295 -1.59 19.87 -0.27
CA TRP A 295 -3.00 19.73 0.11
C TRP A 295 -3.25 20.16 1.57
N ASP A 296 -2.41 19.71 2.50
CA ASP A 296 -2.53 20.09 3.90
C ASP A 296 -2.22 21.57 4.13
N MET A 297 -1.24 22.15 3.41
CA MET A 297 -1.02 23.61 3.42
C MET A 297 -2.27 24.37 2.99
N LEU A 298 -2.93 23.92 1.93
CA LEU A 298 -4.15 24.55 1.42
C LEU A 298 -5.35 24.38 2.35
N ARG A 299 -5.43 23.26 3.09
CA ARG A 299 -6.43 23.11 4.13
C ARG A 299 -6.18 24.08 5.28
N LEU A 300 -4.92 24.31 5.62
CA LEU A 300 -4.55 25.29 6.65
C LEU A 300 -4.98 26.70 6.25
N THR A 301 -4.77 27.15 5.02
CA THR A 301 -5.21 28.50 4.60
C THR A 301 -6.72 28.73 4.79
N LYS A 302 -7.54 27.69 4.62
CA LYS A 302 -9.00 27.76 4.84
C LYS A 302 -9.42 27.68 6.31
N LEU A 303 -8.57 27.12 7.17
CA LEU A 303 -8.86 26.88 8.59
C LEU A 303 -8.17 27.88 9.52
N MET A 304 -7.24 28.67 8.98
CA MET A 304 -6.46 29.64 9.75
C MET A 304 -7.27 30.89 10.02
N ASN A 305 -7.53 31.15 11.30
CA ASN A 305 -8.13 32.40 11.78
C ASN A 305 -7.12 33.54 11.91
N ASP A 306 -5.83 33.29 11.63
CA ASP A 306 -4.74 34.27 11.69
C ASP A 306 -4.46 34.81 10.28
N PRO A 307 -4.88 36.05 9.95
CA PRO A 307 -4.78 36.61 8.61
C PRO A 307 -3.34 36.78 8.14
N VAL A 308 -2.40 37.02 9.06
CA VAL A 308 -0.97 37.24 8.72
C VAL A 308 -0.34 35.94 8.28
N LYS A 309 -0.61 34.84 8.99
CA LYS A 309 -0.11 33.52 8.62
C LYS A 309 -0.79 33.01 7.35
N GLN A 310 -2.07 33.32 7.15
CA GLN A 310 -2.80 33.01 5.91
C GLN A 310 -2.16 33.71 4.71
N ILE A 311 -1.96 35.04 4.77
CA ILE A 311 -1.31 35.81 3.70
C ILE A 311 0.10 35.29 3.39
N ARG A 312 0.89 34.93 4.41
CA ARG A 312 2.22 34.33 4.20
C ARG A 312 2.15 33.01 3.44
N LEU A 313 1.22 32.14 3.81
CA LEU A 313 1.04 30.85 3.15
C LEU A 313 0.51 31.01 1.72
N ASP A 314 -0.41 31.96 1.51
CA ASP A 314 -0.94 32.30 0.20
C ASP A 314 0.15 32.85 -0.73
N ASN A 315 1.00 33.76 -0.23
CA ASN A 315 2.15 34.29 -0.97
C ASN A 315 3.15 33.18 -1.32
N PHE A 316 3.46 32.29 -0.38
CA PHE A 316 4.33 31.14 -0.63
C PHE A 316 3.77 30.23 -1.75
N LEU A 317 2.48 29.89 -1.68
CA LEU A 317 1.81 29.08 -2.69
C LEU A 317 1.77 29.80 -4.06
N HIS A 318 1.63 31.12 -4.06
CA HIS A 318 1.64 31.93 -5.27
C HIS A 318 3.02 31.98 -5.92
N GLU A 319 4.06 32.29 -5.16
CA GLU A 319 5.44 32.45 -5.63
C GLU A 319 6.02 31.14 -6.17
N HIS A 320 5.79 30.04 -5.47
CA HIS A 320 6.40 28.75 -5.83
C HIS A 320 5.55 27.89 -6.76
N TYR A 321 4.23 28.07 -6.77
CA TYR A 321 3.31 27.18 -7.49
C TYR A 321 2.31 27.91 -8.39
N LYS A 322 2.39 29.25 -8.49
CA LYS A 322 1.44 30.08 -9.25
C LYS A 322 -0.02 29.82 -8.85
N VAL A 323 -0.24 29.35 -7.63
CA VAL A 323 -1.59 29.13 -7.09
C VAL A 323 -2.17 30.50 -6.76
N LYS A 324 -3.30 30.86 -7.37
CA LYS A 324 -4.16 31.93 -6.88
C LYS A 324 -5.31 31.29 -6.13
N LEU A 325 -5.39 31.52 -4.83
CA LEU A 325 -6.58 31.20 -4.06
C LEU A 325 -7.64 32.24 -4.44
N VAL A 326 -8.59 31.84 -5.28
CA VAL A 326 -9.80 32.64 -5.50
C VAL A 326 -10.68 32.38 -4.29
N ALA A 327 -11.02 33.46 -3.59
CA ALA A 327 -11.83 33.47 -2.38
C ALA A 327 -13.20 32.81 -2.59
#